data_AF-A0A4U1W0N9-F1
#
_entry.id   AF-A0A4U1W0N9-F1
#
_cell.length_a   1.000
_cell.length_b   1.000
_cell.length_c   1.000
_cell.angle_alpha   90.00
_cell.angle_beta   90.00
_cell.angle_gamma   90.00
#
_symmetry.space_group_name_H-M   'P 1'
#
loop_
_entity.id
_entity.type
_entity.pdbx_description
1 polymer ?
#
loop_
_entity_poly.entity_id
_entity_poly.type
_entity_poly.pdbx_seq_one_letter_code
_entity_poly.pdbx_strand_id
1 'polypeptide(L)' 'MSTSADSEANWKYIKDYSIYYIEDSSHFPMLEQPQQFNTMLKNAVKSVK' A
#
# COMPACT_ATOMS: atom_id res chain seq x y z
N MET A 1 -5.21 7.29 18.56
CA MET A 1 -3.79 7.50 18.19
C MET A 1 -3.40 6.34 17.29
N SER A 2 -3.66 6.43 15.98
CA SER A 2 -3.23 5.39 15.04
C SER A 2 -1.78 5.68 14.68
N THR A 3 -0.85 4.83 15.13
CA THR A 3 0.57 4.97 14.83
C THR A 3 0.82 4.54 13.40
N SER A 4 0.76 5.48 12.46
CA SER A 4 1.43 5.31 11.17
C SER A 4 2.91 5.13 11.48
N ALA A 5 3.43 3.91 11.32
CA ALA A 5 4.86 3.74 11.16
C ALA A 5 5.31 4.75 10.11
N ASP A 6 6.32 5.56 10.42
CA ASP A 6 6.77 6.67 9.59
C ASP A 6 7.22 6.17 8.20
N SER A 7 6.27 5.95 7.29
CA SER A 7 6.53 5.63 5.88
C SER A 7 7.40 6.71 5.26
N GLU A 8 7.30 7.95 5.77
CA GLU A 8 8.14 9.10 5.43
C GLU A 8 9.60 8.99 5.88
N ALA A 9 9.97 8.11 6.80
CA ALA A 9 11.35 7.93 7.24
C ALA A 9 12.10 6.88 6.39
N ASN A 10 11.41 5.83 5.94
CA ASN A 10 12.04 4.67 5.31
C ASN A 10 12.16 4.76 3.79
N TRP A 11 11.35 5.57 3.11
CA TRP A 11 11.36 5.68 1.65
C TRP A 11 12.71 6.13 1.07
N LYS A 12 13.49 6.92 1.83
CA LYS A 12 14.81 7.43 1.42
C LYS A 12 15.83 6.33 1.14
N TYR A 13 15.59 5.12 1.64
CA TYR A 13 16.52 3.98 1.53
C TYR A 13 16.10 2.94 0.50
N ILE A 14 14.90 3.07 -0.09
CA ILE A 14 14.40 2.14 -1.11
C ILE A 14 14.44 2.88 -2.45
N LYS A 15 15.22 2.39 -3.41
CA LYS A 15 15.42 3.08 -4.70
C LYS A 15 14.29 2.85 -5.70
N ASP A 16 13.67 1.67 -5.64
CA ASP A 16 12.67 1.22 -6.60
C ASP A 16 11.41 0.78 -5.86
N TYR A 17 10.59 1.75 -5.44
CA TYR A 17 9.30 1.49 -4.82
C TYR A 17 8.19 2.29 -5.50
N SER A 18 7.00 1.71 -5.48
CA SER A 18 5.76 2.36 -5.87
C SER A 18 4.82 2.34 -4.66
N ILE A 19 4.33 3.50 -4.24
CA ILE A 19 3.32 3.60 -3.18
C ILE A 19 1.95 3.70 -3.84
N TYR A 20 1.02 2.89 -3.35
CA TYR A 20 -0.38 2.92 -3.76
C TYR A 20 -1.25 3.18 -2.54
N TYR A 21 -2.29 3.99 -2.73
CA TYR A 21 -3.24 4.37 -1.68
C TYR A 21 -4.62 3.80 -2.02
N ILE A 22 -5.28 3.23 -1.02
CA ILE A 22 -6.68 2.80 -1.10
C ILE A 22 -7.48 3.78 -0.24
N GLU A 23 -8.24 4.66 -0.89
CA GLU A 23 -9.08 5.65 -0.21
C GLU A 23 -10.20 4.97 0.60
N ASP A 24 -10.70 5.66 1.63
CA ASP A 24 -11.77 5.16 2.51
C ASP A 24 -11.48 3.80 3.17
N SER A 25 -10.20 3.53 3.42
CA SER A 25 -9.74 2.38 4.19
C SER A 25 -8.83 2.84 5.34
N SER A 26 -8.94 2.17 6.48
CA SER A 26 -8.19 2.49 7.69
C SER A 26 -6.94 1.60 7.76
N HIS A 27 -6.72 0.92 8.88
CA HIS A 27 -5.52 0.11 9.10
C HIS A 27 -5.49 -1.20 8.29
N PHE A 28 -6.66 -1.72 7.88
CA PHE A 28 -6.75 -3.04 7.24
C PHE A 28 -7.55 -2.97 5.94
N PRO A 29 -7.00 -2.32 4.89
CA PRO A 29 -7.64 -2.26 3.56
C PRO A 29 -7.97 -3.64 2.99
N MET A 30 -7.20 -4.67 3.36
CA MET A 30 -7.46 -6.06 2.96
C MET A 30 -8.75 -6.65 3.55
N LEU A 31 -9.25 -6.12 4.67
CA LEU A 31 -10.51 -6.55 5.30
C LEU A 31 -11.67 -5.61 4.96
N GLU A 32 -11.40 -4.30 4.94
CA GLU A 32 -12.40 -3.26 4.69
C GLU A 32 -12.79 -3.19 3.21
N GLN A 33 -11.81 -3.31 2.31
CA GLN A 33 -12.00 -3.22 0.86
C GLN A 33 -11.26 -4.35 0.11
N PRO A 34 -11.59 -5.63 0.37
CA PRO A 34 -10.84 -6.76 -0.14
C PRO A 34 -10.75 -6.81 -1.67
N GLN A 35 -11.80 -6.37 -2.38
CA GLN A 35 -11.80 -6.35 -3.85
C GLN A 35 -10.83 -5.30 -4.42
N GLN A 36 -10.83 -4.09 -3.86
CA GLN A 36 -9.93 -3.02 -4.32
C GLN A 36 -8.49 -3.37 -3.98
N PHE A 37 -8.24 -3.87 -2.77
CA PHE A 37 -6.94 -4.35 -2.33
C PHE A 37 -6.40 -5.45 -3.25
N ASN A 38 -7.17 -6.51 -3.49
CA ASN A 38 -6.73 -7.63 -4.32
C ASN A 38 -6.48 -7.22 -5.78
N THR A 39 -7.29 -6.32 -6.33
CA THR A 39 -7.11 -5.81 -7.70
C THR A 39 -5.82 -5.00 -7.81
N MET A 40 -5.58 -4.09 -6.86
CA MET A 40 -4.37 -3.29 -6.79
C MET A 40 -3.12 -4.15 -6.62
N LEU A 41 -3.14 -5.11 -5.68
CA LEU A 41 -2.05 -6.05 -5.46
C LEU A 41 -1.73 -6.85 -6.73
N LYS A 42 -2.75 -7.38 -7.41
CA LYS A 42 -2.57 -8.13 -8.65
C LYS A 42 -1.93 -7.30 -9.76
N ASN A 43 -2.29 -6.02 -9.86
CA ASN A 43 -1.70 -5.12 -10.85
C ASN A 43 -0.27 -4.75 -10.49
N ALA A 44 0.01 -4.44 -9.21
CA ALA A 44 1.36 -4.14 -8.74
C ALA A 44 2.33 -5.30 -9.00
N VAL A 45 1.93 -6.53 -8.70
CA VAL A 45 2.73 -7.74 -8.97
C VAL A 45 3.02 -7.91 -10.46
N LYS A 46 2.07 -7.60 -11.35
CA LYS A 46 2.28 -7.65 -12.81
C LYS A 46 3.20 -6.54 -13.33
N SER A 47 3.29 -5.43 -12.61
CA SER A 47 4.12 -4.27 -12.99
C SER A 47 5.59 -4.45 -12.58
N VAL A 48 5.88 -5.39 -11.67
CA VAL A 48 7.26 -5.83 -11.38
C VAL A 48 7.70 -6.78 -12.50
N LYS A 49 8.80 -6.44 -13.18
CA LYS A 49 9.43 -7.27 -14.22
C LYS A 49 10.38 -8.30 -13.62
#